data_AF-A0A401PGS9-F1
#
_entry.id   AF-A0A401PGS9-F1
#
_cell.length_a   1.000
_cell.length_b   1.000
_cell.length_c   1.000
_cell.angle_alpha   90.00
_cell.angle_beta   90.00
_cell.angle_gamma   90.00
#
_symmetry.space_group_name_H-M   'P 1'
#
loop_
_entity.id
_entity.type
_entity.pdbx_description
1 polymer ?
#
loop_
_entity_poly.entity_id
_entity_poly.type
_entity_poly.pdbx_seq_one_letter_code
_entity_poly.pdbx_strand_id
1 'polypeptide(L)'
;IAQCRDLENHHNENMLEIAMSSYDKMGKNEGDEEMPEELRALFIDKDTVINTVNASHDLHLLKIDNQEDKMVTRANGWAADMIDKLHTDEINRNRKRVLEINIYLSHWKDELDFLELQETT
;
A
#
# COMPACT_ATOMS: atom_id res chain seq x y z
N ILE A 1 8.94 7.14 0.99
CA ILE A 1 9.47 5.76 1.12
C ILE A 1 10.99 5.76 1.17
N ALA A 2 11.69 6.45 0.26
CA ALA A 2 13.13 6.75 0.44
C ALA A 2 13.42 7.31 1.85
N GLN A 3 12.63 8.29 2.30
CA GLN A 3 12.71 8.83 3.66
C GLN A 3 12.56 7.80 4.79
N CYS A 4 11.79 6.71 4.60
CA CYS A 4 11.65 5.66 5.62
C CYS A 4 12.90 4.77 5.69
N ARG A 5 13.49 4.44 4.54
CA ARG A 5 14.77 3.73 4.49
C ARG A 5 15.89 4.59 5.07
N ASP A 6 15.91 5.88 4.77
CA ASP A 6 16.89 6.82 5.32
C ASP A 6 16.78 6.94 6.86
N LEU A 7 15.55 7.01 7.39
CA LEU A 7 15.31 7.00 8.83
C LEU A 7 15.73 5.68 9.48
N GLU A 8 15.47 4.55 8.82
CA GLU A 8 15.89 3.23 9.32
C GLU A 8 17.42 3.08 9.31
N ASN A 9 18.11 3.63 8.30
CA ASN A 9 19.57 3.66 8.27
C ASN A 9 20.12 4.44 9.46
N HIS A 10 19.57 5.63 9.73
CA HIS A 10 19.97 6.43 10.87
C HIS A 10 19.64 5.75 12.21
N HIS A 11 18.50 5.05 12.29
CA HIS A 11 18.15 4.24 13.44
C HIS A 11 19.21 3.14 13.68
N ASN A 12 19.60 2.41 12.64
CA ASN A 12 20.62 1.36 12.72
C ASN A 12 21.98 1.91 13.17
N GLU A 13 22.41 3.05 12.63
CA GLU A 13 23.65 3.74 13.05
C GLU A 13 23.63 4.05 14.55
N ASN A 14 22.55 4.67 15.04
CA ASN A 14 22.39 5.01 16.45
C ASN A 14 22.32 3.75 17.34
N MET A 15 21.62 2.70 16.88
CA MET A 15 21.52 1.43 17.61
C MET A 15 22.86 0.72 17.71
N LEU A 16 23.66 0.71 16.64
CA LEU A 16 25.03 0.19 16.67
C LEU A 16 25.91 0.98 17.64
N GLU A 17 25.83 2.31 17.64
CA GLU A 17 26.59 3.16 18.58
C GLU A 17 26.23 2.83 20.04
N ILE A 18 24.93 2.76 20.37
CA ILE A 18 24.46 2.42 21.71
C ILE A 18 24.88 1.00 22.09
N ALA A 19 24.72 0.04 21.18
CA ALA A 19 25.08 -1.36 21.45
C ALA A 19 26.59 -1.50 21.70
N MET A 20 27.44 -0.84 20.92
CA MET A 20 28.89 -0.85 21.15
C MET A 20 29.26 -0.16 22.47
N SER A 21 28.63 0.98 22.79
CA SER A 21 28.86 1.68 24.06
C SER A 21 28.48 0.80 25.27
N SER A 22 27.38 0.05 25.15
CA SER A 22 26.94 -0.90 26.18
C SER A 22 27.91 -2.09 26.30
N TYR A 23 28.38 -2.64 25.18
CA TYR A 23 29.37 -3.72 25.16
C TYR A 23 30.67 -3.32 25.86
N ASP A 24 31.19 -2.13 25.59
CA ASP A 24 32.41 -1.61 26.22
C ASP A 24 32.27 -1.43 27.73
N LYS A 25 31.08 -1.03 28.21
CA LYS A 25 30.80 -0.90 29.66
C LYS A 25 30.75 -2.26 30.36
N MET A 26 30.22 -3.29 29.70
CA MET A 26 30.21 -4.65 30.25
C MET A 26 31.63 -5.21 30.38
N GLY A 27 32.51 -4.97 29.41
CA GLY A 27 33.91 -5.39 29.48
C GLY A 27 34.70 -4.78 30.65
N LYS A 28 34.19 -3.71 31.26
CA LYS A 28 34.78 -3.06 32.45
C LYS A 28 34.15 -3.51 33.77
N ASN A 29 33.24 -4.49 33.76
CA ASN A 29 32.40 -4.89 34.89
C ASN A 29 31.57 -3.75 35.51
N GLU A 30 31.36 -2.64 34.79
CA GLU A 30 30.61 -1.47 35.27
C GLU A 30 29.07 -1.64 35.14
N GLY A 31 28.58 -2.79 34.68
CA GLY A 31 27.15 -3.04 34.45
C GLY A 31 26.71 -4.51 34.45
N ASP A 32 27.55 -5.42 34.97
CA ASP A 32 27.31 -6.88 34.87
C ASP A 32 26.23 -7.39 35.86
N GLU A 33 25.94 -6.64 36.94
CA GLU A 33 24.90 -6.99 37.93
C GLU A 33 23.48 -6.55 37.53
N GLU A 34 23.34 -5.63 36.56
CA GLU A 34 22.05 -5.00 36.22
C GLU A 34 21.39 -5.61 34.97
N MET A 35 22.09 -6.51 34.27
CA MET A 35 21.66 -6.99 32.95
C MET A 35 20.87 -8.31 33.02
N PRO A 36 19.70 -8.40 32.36
CA PRO A 36 19.00 -9.66 32.15
C PRO A 36 19.87 -10.71 31.45
N GLU A 37 19.75 -11.97 31.88
CA GLU A 37 20.56 -13.07 31.36
C GLU A 37 20.35 -13.35 29.86
N GLU A 38 19.15 -13.08 29.36
CA GLU A 38 18.83 -13.15 27.92
C GLU A 38 19.65 -12.16 27.09
N LEU A 39 19.98 -10.99 27.67
CA LEU A 39 20.79 -9.98 27.01
C LEU A 39 22.28 -10.31 27.12
N ARG A 40 22.75 -10.98 28.18
CA ARG A 40 24.15 -11.46 28.28
C ARG A 40 24.56 -12.30 27.07
N ALA A 41 23.64 -13.14 26.57
CA ALA A 41 23.90 -13.97 25.39
C ALA A 41 24.15 -13.16 24.11
N LEU A 42 23.60 -11.95 24.01
CA LEU A 42 23.80 -11.06 22.86
C LEU A 42 25.14 -10.31 22.93
N PHE A 43 25.70 -10.13 24.13
CA PHE A 43 26.91 -9.36 24.38
C PHE A 43 28.15 -10.23 24.67
N ILE A 44 28.11 -11.53 24.30
CA ILE A 44 29.23 -12.46 24.48
C ILE A 44 30.49 -11.97 23.75
N ASP A 45 30.32 -11.48 22.54
CA ASP A 45 31.38 -10.92 21.72
C ASP A 45 30.84 -9.82 20.80
N LYS A 46 31.75 -8.97 20.33
CA LYS A 46 31.43 -7.83 19.49
C LYS A 46 30.74 -8.23 18.17
N ASP A 47 31.16 -9.33 17.56
CA ASP A 47 30.61 -9.76 16.27
C ASP A 47 29.16 -10.23 16.45
N THR A 48 28.85 -10.93 17.55
CA THR A 48 27.48 -11.33 17.89
C THR A 48 26.56 -10.11 18.07
N VAL A 49 27.00 -9.06 18.75
CA VAL A 49 26.23 -7.82 18.90
C VAL A 49 25.96 -7.18 17.53
N ILE A 50 27.01 -6.99 16.73
CA ILE A 50 26.90 -6.35 15.39
C ILE A 50 25.98 -7.16 14.48
N ASN A 51 26.14 -8.48 14.44
CA ASN A 51 25.32 -9.36 13.61
C ASN A 51 23.85 -9.34 14.04
N THR A 52 23.57 -9.28 15.36
CA THR A 52 22.21 -9.19 15.87
C THR A 52 21.54 -7.87 15.48
N VAL A 53 22.25 -6.74 15.63
CA VAL A 53 21.73 -5.43 15.25
C VAL A 53 21.50 -5.35 13.74
N ASN A 54 22.45 -5.84 12.93
CA ASN A 54 22.29 -5.90 11.48
C ASN A 54 21.11 -6.79 11.06
N ALA A 55 20.92 -7.95 11.70
CA ALA A 55 19.75 -8.79 11.43
C ALA A 55 18.43 -8.10 11.77
N SER A 56 18.39 -7.28 12.83
CA SER A 56 17.24 -6.44 13.15
C SER A 56 16.99 -5.38 12.08
N HIS A 57 18.06 -4.75 11.58
CA HIS A 57 17.99 -3.76 10.50
C HIS A 57 17.46 -4.37 9.21
N ASP A 58 17.97 -5.54 8.80
CA ASP A 58 17.49 -6.27 7.61
C ASP A 58 15.99 -6.60 7.74
N LEU A 59 15.55 -7.01 8.93
CA LEU A 59 14.13 -7.28 9.20
C LEU A 59 13.26 -6.02 9.10
N HIS A 60 13.76 -4.88 9.59
CA HIS A 60 13.05 -3.60 9.48
C HIS A 60 12.93 -3.15 8.03
N LEU A 61 14.02 -3.21 7.25
CA LEU A 61 14.00 -2.91 5.82
C LEU A 61 13.00 -3.81 5.08
N LEU A 62 13.00 -5.11 5.37
CA LEU A 62 12.02 -6.03 4.79
C LEU A 62 10.57 -5.64 5.11
N LYS A 63 10.29 -5.16 6.33
CA LYS A 63 8.95 -4.67 6.69
C LYS A 63 8.58 -3.40 5.92
N ILE A 64 9.53 -2.49 5.74
CA ILE A 64 9.34 -1.25 4.98
C ILE A 64 9.03 -1.59 3.51
N ASP A 65 9.82 -2.46 2.89
CA ASP A 65 9.67 -2.87 1.50
C ASP A 65 8.33 -3.57 1.26
N ASN A 66 7.96 -4.52 2.13
CA ASN A 66 6.66 -5.18 2.04
C ASN A 66 5.48 -4.21 2.17
N GLN A 67 5.63 -3.14 2.96
CA GLN A 67 4.60 -2.13 3.10
C GLN A 67 4.53 -1.21 1.89
N GLU A 68 5.67 -0.83 1.32
CA GLU A 68 5.76 -0.13 0.03
C GLU A 68 5.04 -0.90 -1.07
N ASP A 69 5.36 -2.19 -1.25
CA ASP A 69 4.76 -3.04 -2.27
C ASP A 69 3.24 -3.13 -2.12
N LYS A 70 2.75 -3.30 -0.88
CA LYS A 70 1.31 -3.31 -0.59
C LYS A 70 0.65 -1.99 -0.96
N MET A 71 1.28 -0.86 -0.64
CA MET A 71 0.72 0.47 -0.94
C MET A 71 0.67 0.71 -2.45
N VAL A 72 1.76 0.42 -3.17
CA VAL A 72 1.85 0.59 -4.63
C VAL A 72 0.85 -0.31 -5.34
N THR A 73 0.79 -1.59 -4.96
CA THR A 73 -0.16 -2.56 -5.53
C THR A 73 -1.60 -2.10 -5.34
N ARG A 74 -1.96 -1.65 -4.13
CA ARG A 74 -3.32 -1.16 -3.83
C ARG A 74 -3.66 0.11 -4.60
N ALA A 75 -2.73 1.06 -4.70
CA ALA A 75 -2.95 2.31 -5.42
C ALA A 75 -3.19 2.05 -6.91
N ASN A 76 -2.37 1.19 -7.52
CA ASN A 76 -2.50 0.82 -8.93
C ASN A 76 -3.79 0.02 -9.18
N GLY A 77 -4.12 -0.93 -8.30
CA GLY A 77 -5.38 -1.69 -8.39
C GLY A 77 -6.60 -0.78 -8.31
N TRP A 78 -6.63 0.14 -7.34
CA TRP A 78 -7.71 1.11 -7.20
C TRP A 78 -7.87 2.00 -8.45
N ALA A 79 -6.75 2.46 -9.03
CA ALA A 79 -6.79 3.27 -10.24
C ALA A 79 -7.34 2.48 -11.44
N ALA A 80 -6.93 1.22 -11.61
CA ALA A 80 -7.44 0.35 -12.65
C ALA A 80 -8.96 0.10 -12.49
N ASP A 81 -9.39 -0.25 -11.27
CA ASP A 81 -10.81 -0.48 -10.95
C ASP A 81 -11.66 0.77 -11.22
N MET A 82 -11.12 1.95 -10.89
CA MET A 82 -11.80 3.22 -11.13
C MET A 82 -11.98 3.49 -12.63
N ILE A 83 -10.94 3.24 -13.42
CA ILE A 83 -11.00 3.41 -14.88
C ILE A 83 -12.02 2.45 -15.49
N ASP A 84 -11.98 1.17 -15.12
CA ASP A 84 -12.92 0.16 -15.62
C ASP A 84 -14.38 0.52 -15.29
N LYS A 85 -14.61 0.97 -14.05
CA LYS A 85 -15.92 1.44 -13.62
C LYS A 85 -16.39 2.65 -14.45
N LEU A 86 -15.54 3.65 -14.67
CA LEU A 86 -15.86 4.81 -15.49
C LEU A 86 -16.22 4.43 -16.93
N HIS A 87 -15.47 3.52 -17.54
CA HIS A 87 -15.77 3.02 -18.88
C HIS A 87 -17.13 2.30 -18.92
N THR A 88 -17.38 1.42 -17.96
CA THR A 88 -18.64 0.67 -17.86
C THR A 88 -19.83 1.60 -17.65
N ASP A 89 -19.69 2.58 -16.75
CA ASP A 89 -20.72 3.57 -16.46
C ASP A 89 -21.03 4.43 -17.70
N GLU A 90 -20.00 4.84 -18.45
CA GLU A 90 -20.15 5.63 -19.67
C GLU A 90 -20.87 4.84 -20.78
N ILE A 91 -20.48 3.59 -20.99
CA ILE A 91 -21.14 2.70 -21.96
C ILE A 91 -22.62 2.53 -21.60
N ASN A 92 -22.91 2.31 -20.31
CA ASN A 92 -24.29 2.15 -19.85
C ASN A 92 -25.09 3.44 -19.99
N ARG A 93 -24.50 4.60 -19.67
CA ARG A 93 -25.12 5.91 -19.87
C ARG A 93 -25.46 6.15 -21.34
N ASN A 94 -24.52 5.90 -22.24
CA ASN A 94 -24.72 6.07 -23.67
C ASN A 94 -25.82 5.14 -24.21
N ARG A 95 -25.79 3.85 -23.83
CA ARG A 95 -26.83 2.87 -24.22
C ARG A 95 -28.22 3.29 -23.75
N LYS A 96 -28.35 3.78 -22.51
CA LYS A 96 -29.62 4.30 -21.99
C LYS A 96 -30.13 5.48 -22.81
N ARG A 97 -29.26 6.42 -23.18
CA ARG A 97 -29.62 7.58 -24.00
C ARG A 97 -30.04 7.17 -25.42
N VAL A 98 -29.33 6.24 -26.05
CA VAL A 98 -29.70 5.71 -27.37
C VAL A 98 -31.06 5.00 -27.32
N LEU A 99 -31.29 4.18 -26.29
CA LEU A 99 -32.58 3.51 -26.08
C LEU A 99 -33.72 4.52 -25.92
N GLU A 100 -33.52 5.56 -25.11
CA GLU A 100 -34.49 6.63 -24.92
C GLU A 100 -34.85 7.33 -26.24
N ILE A 101 -33.85 7.68 -27.05
CA ILE A 101 -34.06 8.27 -28.39
C ILE A 101 -34.89 7.33 -29.27
N ASN A 102 -34.55 6.03 -29.26
CA ASN A 102 -35.26 5.04 -30.06
C ASN A 102 -36.73 4.88 -29.62
N ILE A 103 -36.98 4.87 -28.31
CA ILE A 103 -38.33 4.83 -27.74
C ILE A 103 -39.15 6.05 -28.18
N TYR A 104 -38.59 7.27 -28.07
CA TYR A 104 -39.30 8.46 -28.53
C TYR A 104 -39.60 8.40 -30.02
N LEU A 105 -38.63 7.97 -30.84
CA LEU A 105 -38.82 7.85 -32.28
C LEU A 105 -39.95 6.87 -32.62
N SER A 106 -39.99 5.70 -31.97
CA SER A 106 -41.06 4.72 -32.18
C SER A 106 -42.41 5.27 -31.75
N HIS A 107 -42.49 5.92 -30.58
CA HIS A 107 -43.74 6.52 -30.11
C HIS A 107 -44.30 7.55 -31.11
N TRP A 108 -43.46 8.44 -31.64
CA TRP A 108 -43.91 9.43 -32.62
C TRP A 108 -44.31 8.83 -33.97
N LYS A 109 -43.67 7.72 -34.39
CA LYS A 109 -44.09 6.99 -35.58
C LYS A 109 -45.46 6.35 -35.38
N ASP A 110 -45.67 5.69 -34.25
CA ASP A 110 -46.95 5.06 -33.92
C ASP A 110 -48.07 6.11 -33.85
N GLU A 111 -47.80 7.30 -33.29
CA GLU A 111 -48.75 8.42 -33.24
C GLU A 111 -49.08 8.96 -34.65
N LEU A 112 -48.08 9.08 -35.53
CA LEU A 112 -48.29 9.52 -36.91
C LEU A 112 -49.13 8.52 -37.70
N ASP A 113 -48.78 7.23 -37.63
CA ASP A 113 -49.52 6.15 -38.28
C ASP A 113 -50.98 6.11 -37.80
N PHE A 114 -51.23 6.38 -36.53
CA PHE A 114 -52.58 6.49 -35.97
C PHE A 114 -53.38 7.66 -36.55
N LEU A 115 -52.77 8.84 -36.71
CA LEU A 115 -53.42 10.00 -37.31
C LEU A 115 -53.75 9.78 -38.79
N GLU A 116 -52.85 9.16 -39.56
CA GLU A 116 -53.09 8.83 -40.97
C GLU A 116 -54.26 7.84 -41.15
N LEU A 117 -54.43 6.89 -40.21
CA LEU A 117 -55.59 5.99 -40.20
C LEU A 117 -56.91 6.72 -39.92
N GLN A 118 -56.89 7.77 -39.09
CA GLN A 118 -58.09 8.57 -38.81
C GLN A 118 -58.52 9.42 -40.02
N GLU A 119 -57.58 9.92 -40.83
CA GLU A 119 -57.91 10.71 -42.03
C GLU A 119 -58.47 9.86 -43.18
N THR A 120 -58.20 8.55 -43.18
CA THR A 120 -58.59 7.62 -44.24
C THR A 120 -59.90 6.86 -43.97
N THR A 121 -60.53 7.08 -42.81
CA THR A 121 -61.81 6.47 -42.39
C THR A 121 -62.94 7.50 -42.40
#